data_AF-A0A653IPD5-F1
#
_entry.id   AF-A0A653IPD5-F1
#
_cell.length_a   1.000
_cell.length_b   1.000
_cell.length_c   1.000
_cell.angle_alpha   90.00
_cell.angle_beta   90.00
_cell.angle_gamma   90.00
#
_symmetry.space_group_name_H-M   'P 1'
#
loop_
_entity.id
_entity.type
_entity.pdbx_description
1 polymer ?
#
loop_
_entity_poly.entity_id
_entity_poly.type
_entity_poly.pdbx_seq_one_letter_code
_entity_poly.pdbx_strand_id
1 'polypeptide(L)'
;MRWLVLAVLVVVSGCNTATNSFAVEDEQGIVSGANLLLCGAKVPLRRTGKQLLVSYAIDCEATGHVALTYTSGEQHDCLVGYVTQGAVQSFTFRATKKGCVAALR
;
A
#
# COMPACT_ATOMS: atom_id res chain seq x y z
N MET A 1 -12.93 36.79 -42.05
CA MET A 1 -14.04 36.57 -41.10
C MET A 1 -14.34 35.09 -41.06
N ARG A 2 -14.41 34.53 -39.84
CA ARG A 2 -15.15 33.31 -39.46
C ARG A 2 -14.63 32.03 -40.15
N TRP A 3 -13.97 31.09 -39.48
CA TRP A 3 -14.64 30.18 -38.54
C TRP A 3 -13.61 29.22 -37.88
N LEU A 4 -12.45 29.72 -37.49
CA LEU A 4 -11.33 28.92 -36.95
C LEU A 4 -11.39 28.77 -35.42
N VAL A 5 -12.50 28.31 -34.83
CA VAL A 5 -12.51 28.02 -33.38
C VAL A 5 -13.57 26.95 -33.04
N LEU A 6 -13.40 25.72 -33.54
CA LEU A 6 -14.08 24.57 -32.95
C LEU A 6 -13.11 23.93 -31.96
N ALA A 7 -13.21 24.45 -30.74
CA ALA A 7 -12.60 23.94 -29.53
C ALA A 7 -13.05 22.50 -29.29
N VAL A 8 -12.24 21.54 -29.74
CA VAL A 8 -12.31 20.16 -29.26
C VAL A 8 -11.55 20.12 -27.94
N LEU A 9 -12.25 20.50 -26.87
CA LEU A 9 -11.91 20.16 -25.50
C LEU A 9 -11.97 18.63 -25.39
N VAL A 10 -10.86 17.97 -25.70
CA VAL A 10 -10.61 16.59 -25.26
C VAL A 10 -10.49 16.65 -23.75
N VAL A 11 -11.62 16.44 -23.07
CA VAL A 11 -11.68 16.16 -21.65
C VAL A 11 -10.96 14.82 -21.49
N VAL A 12 -9.68 14.89 -21.12
CA VAL A 12 -8.93 13.73 -20.67
C VAL A 12 -9.56 13.32 -19.35
N SER A 13 -10.52 12.40 -19.42
CA SER A 13 -11.05 11.65 -18.29
C SER A 13 -9.91 10.79 -17.74
N GLY A 14 -9.01 11.41 -16.98
CA GLY A 14 -7.98 10.70 -16.25
C GLY A 14 -8.68 9.76 -15.30
N CYS A 15 -8.59 8.44 -15.55
CA CYS A 15 -8.89 7.43 -14.55
C CYS A 15 -7.96 7.71 -13.36
N ASN A 16 -8.48 8.41 -12.36
CA ASN A 16 -7.75 8.76 -11.16
C ASN A 16 -7.69 7.51 -10.27
N THR A 17 -6.85 6.55 -10.65
CA THR A 17 -6.62 5.36 -9.85
C THR A 17 -5.87 5.78 -8.59
N ALA A 18 -6.60 5.90 -7.48
CA ALA A 18 -6.03 6.27 -6.19
C ALA A 18 -4.94 5.26 -5.80
N THR A 19 -3.69 5.72 -5.77
CA THR A 19 -2.56 4.89 -5.37
C THR A 19 -2.38 5.01 -3.86
N ASN A 20 -2.44 3.86 -3.19
CA ASN A 20 -2.32 3.76 -1.74
C ASN A 20 -0.91 3.33 -1.35
N SER A 21 -0.47 3.70 -0.14
CA SER A 21 0.86 3.34 0.35
C SER A 21 0.79 2.42 1.56
N PHE A 22 1.64 1.40 1.57
CA PHE A 22 1.77 0.44 2.67
C PHE A 22 3.23 0.36 3.06
N ALA A 23 3.53 0.66 4.32
CA ALA A 23 4.89 0.73 4.83
C ALA A 23 5.04 -0.06 6.14
N VAL A 24 6.20 -0.68 6.31
CA VAL A 24 6.62 -1.36 7.53
C VAL A 24 7.98 -0.80 7.94
N GLU A 25 8.03 -0.16 9.11
CA GLU A 25 9.25 0.30 9.76
C GLU A 25 9.92 -0.88 10.48
N ASP A 26 11.17 -1.17 10.13
CA ASP A 26 12.00 -2.24 10.70
C ASP A 26 13.32 -1.67 11.22
N GLU A 27 13.24 -0.84 12.27
CA GLU A 27 14.40 -0.20 12.90
C GLU A 27 15.44 -1.20 13.43
N GLN A 28 14.99 -2.41 13.77
CA GLN A 28 15.81 -3.46 14.37
C GLN A 28 16.38 -4.45 13.33
N GLY A 29 15.97 -4.36 12.06
CA GLY A 29 16.40 -5.29 11.01
C GLY A 29 15.95 -6.73 11.25
N ILE A 30 14.81 -6.94 11.91
CA ILE A 30 14.31 -8.26 12.32
C ILE A 30 13.38 -8.90 11.28
N VAL A 31 12.94 -8.13 10.29
CA VAL A 31 12.09 -8.61 9.20
C VAL A 31 12.97 -9.08 8.05
N SER A 32 12.71 -10.26 7.50
CA SER A 32 13.39 -10.79 6.30
C SER A 32 12.60 -10.50 5.02
N GLY A 33 11.27 -10.38 5.11
CA GLY A 33 10.40 -9.98 4.00
C GLY A 33 9.00 -9.58 4.44
N ALA A 34 8.24 -8.96 3.55
CA ALA A 34 6.84 -8.61 3.79
C ALA A 34 6.02 -8.69 2.50
N ASN A 35 4.75 -9.09 2.62
CA ASN A 35 3.80 -9.13 1.52
C ASN A 35 2.49 -8.48 1.93
N LEU A 36 1.94 -7.62 1.08
CA LEU A 36 0.56 -7.14 1.19
C LEU A 36 -0.37 -8.23 0.63
N LEU A 37 -1.36 -8.63 1.42
CA LEU A 37 -2.47 -9.48 1.01
C LEU A 37 -3.75 -8.65 1.06
N LEU A 38 -4.24 -8.26 -0.11
CA LEU A 38 -5.38 -7.36 -0.26
C LEU A 38 -6.10 -7.65 -1.58
N CYS A 39 -7.43 -7.62 -1.58
CA CYS A 39 -8.22 -7.88 -2.80
C CYS A 39 -7.91 -9.22 -3.48
N GLY A 40 -7.48 -10.25 -2.73
CA GLY A 40 -7.03 -11.53 -3.30
C GLY A 40 -5.65 -11.49 -3.99
N ALA A 41 -5.01 -10.33 -4.06
CA ALA A 41 -3.66 -10.16 -4.56
C ALA A 41 -2.63 -10.34 -3.44
N LYS A 42 -1.47 -10.90 -3.79
CA LYS A 42 -0.28 -10.95 -2.93
C LYS A 42 0.83 -10.12 -3.57
N VAL A 43 1.20 -9.02 -2.94
CA VAL A 43 2.16 -8.05 -3.48
C VAL A 43 3.36 -7.91 -2.54
N PRO A 44 4.59 -8.21 -2.99
CA PRO A 44 5.76 -8.11 -2.13
C PRO A 44 6.12 -6.65 -1.85
N LEU A 45 6.43 -6.33 -0.59
CA LEU A 45 6.99 -5.03 -0.22
C LEU A 45 8.49 -5.02 -0.53
N ARG A 46 8.98 -3.89 -1.05
CA ARG A 46 10.39 -3.67 -1.38
C ARG A 46 11.09 -3.01 -0.20
N ARG A 47 12.27 -3.51 0.15
CA ARG A 47 13.10 -2.91 1.20
C ARG A 47 13.83 -1.68 0.68
N THR A 48 13.70 -0.58 1.42
CA THR A 48 14.39 0.70 1.20
C THR A 48 14.92 1.18 2.55
N GLY A 49 16.22 0.98 2.79
CA GLY A 49 16.84 1.25 4.09
C GLY A 49 16.20 0.43 5.21
N LYS A 50 15.66 1.10 6.22
CA LYS A 50 14.98 0.50 7.38
C LYS A 50 13.48 0.30 7.19
N GLN A 51 12.97 0.48 5.98
CA GLN A 51 11.54 0.35 5.68
C GLN A 51 11.32 -0.70 4.60
N LEU A 52 10.20 -1.40 4.67
CA LEU A 52 9.63 -2.13 3.56
C LEU A 52 8.39 -1.38 3.06
N LEU A 53 8.27 -1.16 1.76
CA LEU A 53 7.22 -0.33 1.19
C LEU A 53 6.66 -0.88 -0.11
N VAL A 54 5.38 -0.61 -0.35
CA VAL A 54 4.72 -0.83 -1.63
C VAL A 54 3.66 0.24 -1.87
N SER A 55 3.55 0.65 -3.13
CA SER A 55 2.43 1.43 -3.63
C SER A 55 1.48 0.49 -4.38
N TYR A 56 0.21 0.50 -4.01
CA TYR A 56 -0.79 -0.38 -4.59
C TYR A 56 -2.07 0.39 -4.91
N ALA A 57 -2.54 0.26 -6.14
CA ALA A 57 -3.83 0.77 -6.56
C ALA A 57 -4.92 -0.15 -6.01
N ILE A 58 -5.86 0.41 -5.25
CA ILE A 58 -6.96 -0.34 -4.64
C ILE A 58 -8.18 -0.19 -5.54
N ASP A 59 -8.59 -1.28 -6.17
CA ASP A 59 -9.73 -1.39 -7.07
C ASP A 59 -10.90 -2.20 -6.47
N CYS A 60 -10.79 -2.58 -5.19
CA CYS A 60 -11.80 -3.34 -4.46
C CYS A 60 -12.13 -2.71 -3.11
N GLU A 61 -13.21 -3.17 -2.48
CA GLU A 61 -13.48 -2.91 -1.07
C GLU A 61 -13.26 -4.19 -0.26
N ALA A 62 -12.32 -4.17 0.70
CA ALA A 62 -11.97 -5.34 1.49
C ALA A 62 -11.19 -4.96 2.76
N THR A 63 -11.06 -5.92 3.66
CA THR A 63 -10.01 -5.90 4.70
C THR A 63 -8.80 -6.67 4.18
N GLY A 64 -7.60 -6.28 4.60
CA GLY A 64 -6.37 -6.97 4.22
C GLY A 64 -5.39 -7.14 5.37
N HIS A 65 -4.19 -7.58 5.05
CA HIS A 65 -3.08 -7.58 6.01
C HIS A 65 -1.74 -7.50 5.29
N VAL A 66 -0.72 -7.08 6.02
CA VAL A 66 0.68 -7.22 5.61
C VAL A 66 1.25 -8.42 6.36
N ALA A 67 1.52 -9.50 5.66
CA ALA A 67 2.21 -10.67 6.21
C ALA A 67 3.71 -10.38 6.27
N LEU A 68 4.26 -10.36 7.47
CA LEU A 68 5.69 -10.23 7.76
C LEU A 68 6.32 -11.60 7.91
N THR A 69 7.51 -11.77 7.33
CA THR A 69 8.40 -12.90 7.62
C THR A 69 9.59 -12.36 8.40
N TYR A 70 9.86 -12.93 9.57
CA TYR A 70 10.97 -12.55 10.44
C TYR A 70 12.24 -13.33 10.07
N THR A 71 13.40 -12.83 10.48
CA THR A 71 14.68 -13.52 10.32
C THR A 71 14.75 -14.83 11.10
N SER A 72 13.94 -14.98 12.15
CA SER A 72 13.73 -16.24 12.88
C SER A 72 12.96 -17.30 12.08
N GLY A 73 12.31 -16.92 10.97
CA GLY A 73 11.37 -17.74 10.22
C GLY A 73 9.92 -17.62 10.69
N GLU A 74 9.66 -16.94 11.81
CA GLU A 74 8.31 -16.67 12.30
C GLU A 74 7.55 -15.73 11.35
N GLN A 75 6.22 -15.86 11.30
CA GLN A 75 5.34 -15.02 10.49
C GLN A 75 4.31 -14.31 11.37
N HIS A 76 4.04 -13.04 11.05
CA HIS A 76 3.01 -12.24 11.72
C HIS A 76 2.23 -11.40 10.71
N ASP A 77 0.93 -11.26 10.95
CA ASP A 77 0.05 -10.47 10.11
C ASP A 77 -0.26 -9.12 10.75
N CYS A 78 0.00 -8.04 10.00
CA CYS A 78 -0.38 -6.68 10.37
C CYS A 78 -1.72 -6.36 9.72
N LEU A 79 -2.77 -6.22 10.52
CA LEU A 79 -4.10 -5.96 10.00
C LEU A 79 -4.15 -4.60 9.28
N VAL A 80 -4.39 -4.64 7.98
CA VAL A 80 -4.83 -3.48 7.22
C VAL A 80 -6.34 -3.44 7.41
N GLY A 81 -6.86 -2.31 7.90
CA GLY A 81 -8.29 -2.14 8.09
C GLY A 81 -9.07 -2.20 6.76
N TYR A 82 -10.31 -1.70 6.78
CA TYR A 82 -11.11 -1.63 5.57
C TYR A 82 -10.50 -0.64 4.58
N VAL A 83 -10.28 -1.10 3.35
CA VAL A 83 -9.89 -0.25 2.22
C VAL A 83 -11.10 0.08 1.37
N THR A 84 -11.14 1.30 0.86
CA THR A 84 -12.24 1.79 0.02
C THR A 84 -11.72 2.11 -1.37
N GLN A 85 -12.41 1.61 -2.39
CA GLN A 85 -12.06 1.88 -3.78
C GLN A 85 -12.06 3.38 -4.06
N GLY A 86 -11.01 3.87 -4.73
CA GLY A 86 -10.88 5.28 -5.09
C GLY A 86 -10.49 6.22 -3.94
N ALA A 87 -10.39 5.75 -2.70
CA ALA A 87 -9.83 6.52 -1.60
C ALA A 87 -8.29 6.48 -1.62
N VAL A 88 -7.66 7.60 -1.27
CA VAL A 88 -6.22 7.64 -1.01
C VAL A 88 -6.00 7.41 0.48
N GLN A 89 -5.39 6.29 0.81
CA GLN A 89 -5.10 5.81 2.16
C GLN A 89 -3.62 5.45 2.25
N SER A 90 -3.08 5.58 3.46
CA SER A 90 -1.70 5.24 3.77
C SER A 90 -1.65 4.51 5.09
N PHE A 91 -1.04 3.32 5.07
CA PHE A 91 -0.93 2.45 6.23
C PHE A 91 0.54 2.27 6.57
N THR A 92 0.90 2.62 7.80
CA THR A 92 2.26 2.41 8.31
C THR A 92 2.19 1.51 9.53
N PHE A 93 3.06 0.51 9.56
CA PHE A 93 3.24 -0.41 10.68
C PHE A 93 4.66 -0.32 11.19
N ARG A 94 4.86 -0.64 12.47
CA ARG A 94 6.18 -0.85 13.05
C ARG A 94 6.35 -2.32 13.42
N ALA A 95 7.41 -2.93 12.89
CA ALA A 95 7.81 -4.28 13.26
C ALA A 95 8.40 -4.28 14.67
N THR A 96 7.97 -5.25 15.46
CA THR A 96 8.44 -5.52 16.82
C THR A 96 8.81 -6.99 16.94
N LYS A 97 9.48 -7.38 18.02
CA LYS A 97 9.83 -8.78 18.30
C LYS A 97 8.63 -9.71 18.53
N LYS A 98 7.43 -9.14 18.73
CA LYS A 98 6.19 -9.89 19.03
C LYS A 98 5.14 -9.77 17.92
N GLY A 99 5.53 -9.32 16.73
CA GLY A 99 4.62 -8.97 15.64
C GLY A 99 4.69 -7.49 15.32
N CYS A 100 3.58 -6.88 14.92
CA CYS A 100 3.55 -5.49 14.45
C CYS A 100 2.43 -4.67 15.06
N VAL A 101 2.64 -3.36 15.08
CA VAL A 101 1.67 -2.39 15.58
C VAL A 101 1.45 -1.30 14.55
N ALA A 102 0.24 -0.75 14.49
CA ALA A 102 -0.04 0.42 13.65
C ALA A 102 0.81 1.61 14.14
N ALA A 103 1.55 2.22 13.23
CA ALA A 103 2.27 3.45 13.48
C ALA A 103 1.36 4.61 13.06
N LEU A 104 0.68 5.22 14.03
CA LEU A 104 -0.02 6.47 13.83
C LEU A 104 1.03 7.56 13.62
N ARG A 105 0.94 8.28 12.50
CA ARG A 105 1.65 9.54 12.28
C ARG A 105 0.68 10.69 12.40
#